data_AF-A0A7J4S8B0-F1
#
_entry.id   AF-A0A7J4S8B0-F1
#
_cell.length_a   1.000
_cell.length_b   1.000
_cell.length_c   1.000
_cell.angle_alpha   90.00
_cell.angle_beta   90.00
_cell.angle_gamma   90.00
#
_symmetry.space_group_name_H-M   'P 1'
#
loop_
_entity.id
_entity.type
_entity.pdbx_description
1 polymer ?
#
loop_
_entity_poly.entity_id
_entity_poly.type
_entity_poly.pdbx_seq_one_letter_code
_entity_poly.pdbx_strand_id
1 'polypeptide(L)'
;DFEGEPARPLSERRIKTSPLRDVAGMIRSFHYAAFVGLRNQLARSPEVGAKMEPWALLWYTWVSAAFLRGYESEVSGLDILPKSLDDRALILDVYLLEKAMYEVGYELNNRPDWVGVPLKGLLQLLEPGG
;
A
#
# COMPACT_ATOMS: atom_id res chain seq x y z
N ASP A 1 -1.50 -6.08 15.84
CA ASP A 1 -1.80 -7.50 15.57
C ASP A 1 -0.63 -8.07 14.79
N PHE A 2 0.01 -9.14 15.28
CA PHE A 2 1.20 -9.79 14.69
C PHE A 2 0.89 -11.21 14.19
N GLU A 3 -0.38 -11.56 14.00
CA GLU A 3 -0.81 -12.90 13.57
C GLU A 3 -0.39 -13.28 12.14
N GLY A 4 0.17 -12.33 11.38
CA GLY A 4 0.46 -12.46 9.95
C GLY A 4 -0.82 -12.45 9.12
N GLU A 5 -0.73 -12.77 7.83
CA GLU A 5 -1.92 -12.89 6.98
C GLU A 5 -2.74 -14.14 7.38
N PRO A 6 -4.00 -13.99 7.83
CA PRO A 6 -4.80 -15.12 8.34
C PRO A 6 -5.01 -16.23 7.32
N ALA A 7 -5.01 -15.88 6.02
CA ALA A 7 -5.18 -16.81 4.92
C ALA A 7 -3.94 -17.68 4.64
N ARG A 8 -2.75 -17.32 5.16
CA ARG A 8 -1.53 -18.12 4.95
C ARG A 8 -1.40 -19.23 6.01
N PRO A 9 -0.80 -20.38 5.68
CA PRO A 9 -0.43 -21.40 6.66
C PRO A 9 0.46 -20.85 7.79
N LEU A 10 0.34 -21.38 9.00
CA LEU A 10 1.15 -20.96 10.15
C LEU A 10 2.67 -21.08 9.91
N SER A 11 3.09 -22.08 9.15
CA SER A 11 4.49 -22.28 8.76
C SER A 11 5.05 -21.09 7.97
N GLU A 12 4.24 -20.49 7.09
CA GLU A 12 4.63 -19.34 6.26
C GLU A 12 4.65 -18.05 7.06
N ARG A 13 3.72 -17.87 8.01
CA ARG A 13 3.64 -16.64 8.83
C ARG A 13 4.85 -16.45 9.75
N ARG A 14 5.61 -17.51 10.02
CA ARG A 14 6.81 -17.47 10.88
C ARG A 14 8.12 -17.27 10.10
N ILE A 15 8.06 -17.27 8.77
CA ILE A 15 9.26 -17.08 7.93
C ILE A 15 9.71 -15.63 8.03
N LYS A 16 11.01 -15.42 8.26
CA LYS A 16 11.60 -14.08 8.20
C LYS A 16 11.52 -13.57 6.76
N THR A 17 11.00 -12.36 6.60
CA THR A 17 10.92 -11.68 5.30
C THR A 17 11.59 -10.33 5.38
N SER A 18 11.74 -9.68 4.23
CA SER A 18 12.28 -8.32 4.18
C SER A 18 11.37 -7.36 4.96
N PRO A 19 11.92 -6.44 5.77
CA PRO A 19 11.12 -5.42 6.44
C PRO A 19 10.39 -4.49 5.46
N LEU A 20 10.83 -4.41 4.20
CA LEU A 20 10.12 -3.67 3.15
C LEU A 20 8.72 -4.21 2.88
N ARG A 21 8.43 -5.46 3.25
CA ARG A 21 7.07 -6.02 3.20
C ARG A 21 6.12 -5.29 4.15
N ASP A 22 6.58 -5.00 5.37
CA ASP A 22 5.79 -4.27 6.36
C ASP A 22 5.62 -2.80 5.96
N VAL A 23 6.68 -2.20 5.41
CA VAL A 23 6.64 -0.84 4.83
C VAL A 23 5.61 -0.76 3.70
N ALA A 24 5.62 -1.72 2.77
CA ALA A 24 4.62 -1.79 1.71
C ALA A 24 3.19 -1.91 2.26
N GLY A 25 3.00 -2.72 3.32
CA GLY A 25 1.72 -2.84 4.02
C GLY A 25 1.20 -1.50 4.56
N MET A 26 2.08 -0.70 5.16
CA MET A 26 1.73 0.64 5.66
C MET A 26 1.42 1.62 4.53
N ILE A 27 2.22 1.64 3.46
CA ILE A 27 1.97 2.50 2.28
C ILE A 27 0.62 2.15 1.64
N ARG A 28 0.32 0.86 1.49
CA ARG A 28 -1.00 0.41 1.01
C ARG A 28 -2.13 0.82 1.94
N SER A 29 -1.91 0.81 3.26
CA SER A 29 -2.89 1.30 4.24
C SER A 29 -3.19 2.80 4.05
N PHE A 30 -2.18 3.63 3.79
CA PHE A 30 -2.39 5.06 3.48
C PHE A 30 -3.19 5.25 2.19
N HIS A 31 -2.85 4.51 1.13
CA HIS A 31 -3.63 4.53 -0.11
C HIS A 31 -5.09 4.16 0.18
N TYR A 32 -5.31 3.05 0.89
CA TYR A 32 -6.65 2.57 1.21
C TYR A 32 -7.45 3.60 2.03
N ALA A 33 -6.83 4.22 3.05
CA ALA A 33 -7.48 5.25 3.86
C ALA A 33 -7.90 6.47 3.02
N ALA A 34 -7.02 6.97 2.14
CA ALA A 34 -7.31 8.08 1.25
C ALA A 34 -8.49 7.78 0.31
N PHE A 35 -8.47 6.62 -0.34
CA PHE A 35 -9.47 6.26 -1.34
C PHE A 35 -10.80 5.79 -0.75
N VAL A 36 -10.82 5.25 0.47
CA VAL A 36 -12.06 5.07 1.24
C VAL A 36 -12.66 6.42 1.62
N GLY A 37 -11.84 7.39 2.05
CA GLY A 37 -12.29 8.76 2.29
C GLY A 37 -12.91 9.39 1.04
N LEU A 38 -12.24 9.28 -0.11
CA LEU A 38 -12.73 9.74 -1.40
C LEU A 38 -14.05 9.08 -1.79
N ARG A 39 -14.15 7.75 -1.65
CA ARG A 39 -15.39 7.01 -1.93
C ARG A 39 -16.55 7.49 -1.07
N ASN A 40 -16.33 7.68 0.23
CA ASN A 40 -17.35 8.18 1.13
C ASN A 40 -17.81 9.59 0.73
N GLN A 41 -16.87 10.44 0.26
CA GLN A 41 -17.21 11.76 -0.25
C GLN A 41 -18.00 11.70 -1.56
N LEU A 42 -17.61 10.83 -2.50
CA LEU A 42 -18.35 10.58 -3.74
C LEU A 42 -19.79 10.15 -3.46
N ALA A 43 -20.01 9.30 -2.45
CA ALA A 43 -21.35 8.87 -2.05
C ALA A 43 -22.20 10.00 -1.45
N ARG A 44 -21.57 10.96 -0.74
CA ARG A 44 -22.26 12.12 -0.13
C ARG A 44 -22.51 13.25 -1.11
N SER A 45 -21.55 13.53 -1.99
CA SER A 45 -21.59 14.60 -2.97
C SER A 45 -20.75 14.21 -4.19
N PRO A 46 -21.38 13.68 -5.25
CA PRO A 46 -20.66 13.23 -6.45
C PRO A 46 -19.82 14.34 -7.10
N GLU A 47 -20.34 15.57 -7.16
CA GLU A 47 -19.63 16.69 -7.78
C GLU A 47 -18.35 17.08 -7.02
N VAL A 48 -18.43 17.12 -5.68
CA VAL A 48 -17.25 17.43 -4.85
C VAL A 48 -16.29 16.25 -4.85
N GLY A 49 -16.80 15.03 -4.68
CA GLY A 49 -15.99 13.81 -4.68
C GLY A 49 -15.18 13.65 -5.97
N ALA A 50 -15.76 13.91 -7.14
CA ALA A 50 -15.06 13.83 -8.42
C ALA A 50 -13.86 14.80 -8.51
N LYS A 51 -13.94 15.97 -7.84
CA LYS A 51 -12.86 16.96 -7.78
C LYS A 51 -11.81 16.64 -6.70
N MET A 52 -12.07 15.67 -5.82
CA MET A 52 -11.20 15.33 -4.69
C MET A 52 -10.17 14.25 -4.99
N GLU A 53 -10.27 13.56 -6.13
CA GLU A 53 -9.33 12.51 -6.48
C GLU A 53 -7.85 12.96 -6.51
N PRO A 54 -7.48 14.10 -7.13
CA PRO A 54 -6.10 14.57 -7.10
C PRO A 54 -5.59 14.85 -5.68
N TRP A 55 -6.47 15.25 -4.76
CA TRP A 55 -6.12 15.51 -3.37
C TRP A 55 -5.91 14.22 -2.58
N ALA A 56 -6.71 13.19 -2.86
CA ALA A 56 -6.51 11.86 -2.27
C ALA A 56 -5.16 11.28 -2.70
N LEU A 57 -4.81 11.40 -3.99
CA LEU A 57 -3.51 10.99 -4.52
C LEU A 57 -2.38 11.79 -3.86
N LEU A 58 -2.47 13.12 -3.85
CA LEU A 58 -1.47 14.00 -3.25
C LEU A 58 -1.23 13.66 -1.78
N TRP A 59 -2.29 13.49 -0.99
CA TRP A 59 -2.19 13.15 0.43
C TRP A 59 -1.49 11.81 0.62
N TYR A 60 -1.90 10.78 -0.11
CA TYR A 60 -1.31 9.45 -0.05
C TYR A 60 0.19 9.49 -0.39
N THR A 61 0.56 10.15 -1.48
CA THR A 61 1.96 10.26 -1.92
C THR A 61 2.82 10.95 -0.86
N TRP A 62 2.37 12.08 -0.32
CA TRP A 62 3.14 12.84 0.68
C TRP A 62 3.28 12.11 2.01
N VAL A 63 2.22 11.48 2.51
CA VAL A 63 2.28 10.70 3.75
C VAL A 63 3.19 9.50 3.57
N SER A 64 3.09 8.78 2.44
CA SER A 64 3.95 7.63 2.14
C SER A 64 5.42 8.04 2.05
N ALA A 65 5.72 9.15 1.37
CA ALA A 65 7.08 9.66 1.26
C ALA A 65 7.63 10.13 2.62
N ALA A 66 6.81 10.77 3.45
CA ALA A 66 7.21 11.17 4.81
C ALA A 66 7.46 9.96 5.70
N PHE A 67 6.60 8.95 5.65
CA PHE A 67 6.76 7.70 6.38
C PHE A 67 8.03 6.95 5.96
N LEU A 68 8.24 6.78 4.65
CA LEU A 68 9.42 6.07 4.12
C LEU A 68 10.72 6.78 4.53
N ARG A 69 10.80 8.11 4.39
CA ARG A 69 11.97 8.87 4.84
C ARG A 69 12.23 8.72 6.33
N GLY A 70 11.18 8.77 7.15
CA GLY A 70 11.29 8.55 8.59
C GLY A 70 11.81 7.14 8.91
N TYR A 71 11.23 6.13 8.26
CA TYR A 71 11.64 4.74 8.41
C TYR A 71 13.11 4.54 8.05
N GLU A 72 13.54 5.00 6.87
CA GLU A 72 14.93 4.88 6.41
C GLU A 72 15.93 5.60 7.32
N SER A 73 15.54 6.76 7.86
CA SER A 73 16.36 7.50 8.82
C SER A 73 16.57 6.72 10.11
N GLU A 74 15.50 6.12 10.65
CA GLU A 74 15.55 5.36 11.92
C GLU A 74 16.35 4.07 11.79
N VAL A 75 16.26 3.37 10.65
CA VAL A 75 16.99 2.12 10.42
C VAL A 75 18.36 2.33 9.79
N SER A 76 18.76 3.57 9.55
CA SER A 76 20.07 3.91 8.98
C SER A 76 21.20 3.33 9.85
N GLY A 77 22.10 2.58 9.23
CA GLY A 77 23.21 1.91 9.91
C GLY A 77 22.89 0.49 10.41
N LEU A 78 21.64 0.05 10.34
CA LEU A 78 21.26 -1.35 10.54
C LEU A 78 21.44 -2.14 9.24
N ASP A 79 21.96 -3.37 9.32
CA ASP A 79 22.13 -4.27 8.16
C ASP A 79 20.84 -5.05 7.87
N ILE A 80 19.71 -4.33 7.73
CA ILE A 80 18.37 -4.91 7.50
C ILE A 80 17.73 -4.49 6.17
N LEU A 81 18.31 -3.48 5.50
CA LEU A 81 17.90 -3.05 4.16
C LEU A 81 18.98 -3.38 3.13
N PRO A 82 18.62 -3.67 1.87
CA PRO A 82 19.58 -3.74 0.76
C PRO A 82 20.48 -2.50 0.72
N LYS A 83 21.73 -2.63 0.28
CA LYS A 83 22.64 -1.46 0.22
C LYS A 83 22.38 -0.56 -0.98
N SER A 84 21.95 -1.14 -2.10
CA SER A 84 21.56 -0.41 -3.31
C SER A 84 20.18 0.22 -3.11
N LEU A 85 20.05 1.50 -3.46
CA LEU A 85 18.76 2.18 -3.49
C LEU A 85 17.84 1.59 -4.57
N ASP A 86 18.41 1.17 -5.70
CA ASP A 86 17.64 0.55 -6.79
C ASP A 86 17.06 -0.79 -6.35
N ASP A 87 17.84 -1.60 -5.61
CA ASP A 87 17.34 -2.87 -5.07
C ASP A 87 16.24 -2.64 -4.02
N ARG A 88 16.38 -1.60 -3.19
CA ARG A 88 15.33 -1.22 -2.22
C ARG A 88 14.04 -0.85 -2.92
N ALA A 89 14.12 0.02 -3.93
CA ALA A 89 12.98 0.45 -4.72
C ALA A 89 12.30 -0.75 -5.39
N LEU A 90 13.07 -1.58 -6.09
CA LEU A 90 12.56 -2.78 -6.75
C LEU A 90 11.86 -3.74 -5.77
N ILE A 91 12.47 -4.02 -4.62
CA ILE A 91 11.88 -4.91 -3.62
C ILE A 91 10.61 -4.30 -3.02
N LEU A 92 10.62 -2.98 -2.74
CA LEU A 92 9.44 -2.29 -2.23
C LEU A 92 8.29 -2.35 -3.24
N ASP A 93 8.56 -2.09 -4.52
CA ASP A 93 7.57 -2.17 -5.60
C ASP A 93 6.96 -3.56 -5.70
N VAL A 94 7.78 -4.61 -5.64
CA VAL A 94 7.32 -6.00 -5.62
C VAL A 94 6.34 -6.25 -4.47
N TYR A 95 6.67 -5.79 -3.25
CA TYR A 95 5.76 -5.97 -2.11
C TYR A 95 4.51 -5.10 -2.18
N LEU A 96 4.59 -3.90 -2.77
CA LEU A 96 3.41 -3.06 -3.03
C LEU A 96 2.46 -3.76 -4.00
N LEU A 97 2.99 -4.33 -5.08
CA LEU A 97 2.26 -5.13 -6.07
C LEU A 97 1.65 -6.40 -5.44
N GLU A 98 2.43 -7.19 -4.70
CA GLU A 98 1.94 -8.39 -4.00
C GLU A 98 0.77 -8.04 -3.08
N LYS A 99 0.92 -6.96 -2.30
CA LYS A 99 -0.11 -6.53 -1.36
C LYS A 99 -1.36 -6.00 -2.07
N ALA A 100 -1.20 -5.24 -3.14
CA ALA A 100 -2.32 -4.76 -3.95
C ALA A 100 -3.11 -5.91 -4.58
N MET A 101 -2.43 -6.93 -5.13
CA MET A 101 -3.08 -8.12 -5.67
C MET A 101 -3.84 -8.90 -4.59
N TYR A 102 -3.22 -9.07 -3.41
CA TYR A 102 -3.89 -9.68 -2.25
C TYR A 102 -5.17 -8.93 -1.87
N GLU A 103 -5.11 -7.60 -1.79
CA GLU A 103 -6.27 -6.76 -1.45
C GLU A 103 -7.39 -6.87 -2.50
N VAL A 104 -7.06 -6.87 -3.80
CA VAL A 104 -8.06 -7.10 -4.87
C VAL A 104 -8.76 -8.44 -4.66
N GLY A 105 -8.00 -9.52 -4.47
CA GLY A 105 -8.56 -10.85 -4.21
C GLY A 105 -9.41 -10.89 -2.93
N TYR A 106 -8.96 -10.21 -1.87
CA TYR A 106 -9.69 -10.15 -0.62
C TYR A 106 -11.02 -9.40 -0.77
N GLU A 107 -11.03 -8.22 -1.39
CA GLU A 107 -12.26 -7.44 -1.58
C GLU A 107 -13.25 -8.16 -2.50
N LEU A 108 -12.79 -8.81 -3.58
CA LEU A 108 -13.66 -9.60 -4.44
C LEU A 108 -14.41 -10.71 -3.68
N ASN A 109 -13.78 -11.30 -2.67
CA ASN A 109 -14.38 -12.40 -1.90
C ASN A 109 -15.22 -11.95 -0.71
N ASN A 110 -14.94 -10.76 -0.14
CA ASN A 110 -15.56 -10.34 1.13
C ASN A 110 -16.43 -9.08 1.00
N ARG A 111 -16.06 -8.14 0.12
CA ARG A 111 -16.76 -6.86 -0.07
C ARG A 111 -16.65 -6.41 -1.53
N PRO A 112 -17.33 -7.06 -2.49
CA PRO A 112 -17.14 -6.80 -3.92
C PRO A 112 -17.28 -5.31 -4.31
N ASP A 113 -18.19 -4.58 -3.67
CA ASP A 113 -18.39 -3.13 -3.89
C ASP A 113 -17.17 -2.27 -3.53
N TRP A 114 -16.19 -2.82 -2.82
CA TRP A 114 -14.96 -2.14 -2.40
C TRP A 114 -13.78 -2.40 -3.34
N VAL A 115 -13.90 -3.34 -4.28
CA VAL A 115 -12.79 -3.78 -5.15
C VAL A 115 -12.19 -2.65 -5.99
N GLY A 116 -12.99 -1.63 -6.31
CA GLY A 116 -12.51 -0.46 -7.05
C GLY A 116 -11.37 0.28 -6.35
N VAL A 117 -11.30 0.24 -5.00
CA VAL A 117 -10.23 0.87 -4.22
C VAL A 117 -8.87 0.21 -4.49
N PRO A 118 -8.65 -1.09 -4.20
CA PRO A 118 -7.35 -1.71 -4.45
C PRO A 118 -7.04 -1.86 -5.94
N LEU A 119 -8.03 -2.01 -6.83
CA LEU A 119 -7.80 -2.05 -8.29
C LEU A 119 -7.18 -0.77 -8.81
N LYS A 120 -7.67 0.39 -8.36
CA LYS A 120 -7.12 1.68 -8.76
C LYS A 120 -5.66 1.82 -8.33
N GLY A 121 -5.36 1.44 -7.10
CA GLY A 121 -3.99 1.44 -6.61
C GLY A 121 -3.08 0.44 -7.34
N LEU A 122 -3.61 -0.71 -7.77
CA LEU A 122 -2.85 -1.66 -8.59
C LEU A 122 -2.54 -1.07 -9.97
N LEU A 123 -3.50 -0.42 -10.62
CA LEU A 123 -3.28 0.22 -11.93
C LEU A 123 -2.24 1.33 -11.85
N GLN A 124 -2.27 2.15 -10.79
CA GLN A 124 -1.27 3.19 -10.55
C GLN A 124 0.15 2.63 -10.40
N LEU A 125 0.31 1.45 -9.76
CA LEU A 125 1.62 0.80 -9.62
C LEU A 125 2.14 0.20 -10.94
N LEU A 126 1.28 0.01 -11.94
CA LEU A 126 1.65 -0.54 -13.25
C LEU A 126 1.94 0.55 -14.29
N GLU A 127 1.62 1.81 -13.99
CA GLU A 127 1.93 2.93 -14.87
C GLU A 127 3.44 3.25 -14.84
N PRO A 128 4.10 3.45 -15.99
CA PRO A 128 5.52 3.79 -16.03
C PRO A 128 5.77 5.15 -15.35
N GLY A 129 6.52 5.14 -14.24
CA GLY A 129 6.91 6.36 -13.51
C GLY A 129 6.15 6.62 -12.20
N GLY A 130 5.47 5.61 -11.65
CA GLY A 130 5.07 5.57 -10.24
C GLY A 130 6.25 5.57 -9.29
#